data_AF-X1RLY7-F1
#
_entry.id   AF-X1RLY7-F1
#
_cell.length_a   1.000
_cell.length_b   1.000
_cell.length_c   1.000
_cell.angle_alpha   90.00
_cell.angle_beta   90.00
_cell.angle_gamma   90.00
#
_symmetry.space_group_name_H-M   'P 1'
#
loop_
_entity.id
_entity.type
_entity.pdbx_description
1 polymer ?
#
loop_
_entity_poly.entity_id
_entity_poly.type
_entity_poly.pdbx_seq_one_letter_code
_entity_poly.pdbx_strand_id
1 'polypeptide(L)'
;MGWPDDTPEMKTFYPGDVLCTAREIITLWVSRMVMMGQYCVGDIPFRDVYIHAMIQDGLGRKMSKSLGNGIDPLVAIDSHGADAMRFTLASMTTDTQDIRMPVEKLKLPDGRTVNTSPKFDIGRNFCNKL
;
A
#
# COMPACT_ATOMS: atom_id res chain seq x y z
N MET A 1 2.41 19.11 -10.52
CA MET A 1 2.98 19.47 -11.84
C MET A 1 2.24 20.62 -12.52
N GLY A 2 1.19 21.22 -11.93
CA GLY A 2 0.65 22.51 -12.40
C GLY A 2 -0.08 22.52 -13.76
N TRP A 3 -0.32 21.36 -14.38
CA TRP A 3 -1.14 21.27 -15.59
C TRP A 3 -2.52 21.96 -15.37
N PRO A 4 -3.02 22.77 -16.32
CA PRO A 4 -2.60 22.89 -17.73
C PRO A 4 -1.48 23.89 -18.02
N ASP A 5 -0.91 24.56 -17.02
CA ASP A 5 0.14 25.56 -17.24
C ASP A 5 1.48 24.92 -17.66
N ASP A 6 2.28 25.66 -18.43
CA ASP A 6 3.60 25.22 -18.91
C ASP A 6 4.67 25.37 -17.82
N THR A 7 4.63 24.47 -16.84
CA THR A 7 5.52 24.52 -15.68
C THR A 7 6.84 23.78 -15.91
N PRO A 8 7.96 24.22 -15.29
CA PRO A 8 9.23 23.48 -15.31
C PRO A 8 9.10 22.05 -14.77
N GLU A 9 8.26 21.84 -13.75
CA GLU A 9 8.03 20.53 -13.14
C GLU A 9 7.38 19.56 -14.13
N MET A 10 6.43 20.05 -14.95
CA MET A 10 5.79 19.21 -15.96
C MET A 10 6.80 18.74 -17.01
N LYS A 11 7.68 19.62 -17.49
CA LYS A 11 8.75 19.26 -18.45
C LYS A 11 9.78 18.30 -17.87
N THR A 12 10.00 18.37 -16.56
CA THR A 12 11.07 17.62 -15.88
C THR A 12 10.60 16.25 -15.43
N PHE A 13 9.37 16.13 -14.91
CA PHE A 13 8.89 14.94 -14.20
C PHE A 13 7.75 14.20 -14.91
N TYR A 14 7.30 14.67 -16.08
CA TYR A 14 6.37 13.93 -16.92
C TYR A 14 7.08 13.38 -18.17
N PRO A 15 6.87 12.11 -18.53
CA PRO A 15 6.08 11.10 -17.80
C PRO A 15 6.76 10.64 -16.51
N GLY A 16 5.97 10.18 -15.53
CA GLY A 16 6.52 9.59 -14.31
C GLY A 16 7.18 8.22 -14.59
N ASP A 17 8.12 7.80 -13.75
CA ASP A 17 8.82 6.53 -13.98
C ASP A 17 7.93 5.32 -13.63
N VAL A 18 7.42 5.25 -12.40
CA VAL A 18 6.68 4.08 -11.89
C VAL A 18 5.40 4.49 -11.17
N LEU A 19 4.26 3.93 -11.57
CA LEU A 19 3.02 3.95 -10.78
C LEU A 19 2.91 2.66 -9.94
N CYS A 20 2.98 2.78 -8.62
CA CYS A 20 2.71 1.69 -7.68
C CYS A 20 1.23 1.70 -7.28
N THR A 21 0.48 0.62 -7.54
CA THR A 21 -0.96 0.58 -7.26
C THR A 21 -1.52 -0.83 -7.11
N ALA A 22 -2.80 -0.93 -6.76
CA ALA A 22 -3.53 -2.17 -6.58
C ALA A 22 -4.29 -2.61 -7.84
N ARG A 23 -4.40 -3.92 -8.04
CA ARG A 23 -5.10 -4.52 -9.19
C ARG A 23 -6.58 -4.11 -9.32
N GLU A 24 -7.22 -3.78 -8.20
CA GLU A 24 -8.65 -3.46 -8.14
C GLU A 24 -9.03 -2.14 -8.82
N ILE A 25 -8.08 -1.22 -8.97
CA ILE A 25 -8.32 0.10 -9.59
C ILE A 25 -7.67 0.26 -10.96
N ILE A 26 -7.21 -0.82 -11.60
CA ILE A 26 -6.59 -0.73 -12.93
C ILE A 26 -7.55 -0.08 -13.94
N THR A 27 -8.77 -0.59 -14.09
CA THR A 27 -9.74 -0.07 -15.06
C THR A 27 -10.28 1.31 -14.69
N LEU A 28 -10.50 1.55 -13.39
CA LEU A 28 -11.14 2.78 -12.90
C LEU A 28 -10.16 3.95 -12.76
N TRP A 29 -8.86 3.67 -12.59
CA TRP A 29 -7.84 4.68 -12.34
C TRP A 29 -6.73 4.62 -13.39
N VAL A 30 -5.99 3.53 -13.48
CA VAL A 30 -4.79 3.41 -14.34
C VAL A 30 -5.15 3.64 -15.81
N SER A 31 -6.15 2.94 -16.32
CA SER A 31 -6.61 3.09 -17.70
C SER A 31 -7.09 4.52 -17.99
N ARG A 32 -7.77 5.16 -17.04
CA ARG A 32 -8.25 6.54 -17.19
C ARG A 32 -7.11 7.55 -17.23
N MET A 33 -6.09 7.37 -16.39
CA MET A 33 -4.89 8.20 -16.45
C MET A 33 -4.20 8.08 -17.81
N VAL A 34 -4.05 6.87 -18.33
CA VAL A 34 -3.43 6.64 -19.65
C VAL A 34 -4.23 7.32 -20.76
N MET A 35 -5.56 7.12 -20.78
CA MET A 35 -6.44 7.76 -21.76
C MET A 35 -6.35 9.29 -21.69
N MET A 36 -6.40 9.85 -20.48
CA MET A 36 -6.38 11.30 -20.29
C MET A 36 -5.01 11.91 -20.57
N GLY A 37 -3.91 11.24 -20.20
CA GLY A 37 -2.55 11.67 -20.54
C GLY A 37 -2.36 11.75 -22.06
N GLN A 38 -2.78 10.69 -22.77
CA GLN A 38 -2.74 10.66 -24.23
C GLN A 38 -3.63 11.73 -24.86
N TYR A 39 -4.81 11.99 -24.29
CA TYR A 39 -5.75 12.97 -24.84
C TYR A 39 -5.33 14.43 -24.58
N CYS A 40 -4.88 14.74 -23.36
CA CYS A 40 -4.61 16.11 -22.93
C CYS A 40 -3.15 16.55 -23.07
N VAL A 41 -2.20 15.63 -22.96
CA VAL A 41 -0.76 15.91 -22.99
C VAL A 41 -0.12 15.33 -24.25
N GLY A 42 -0.72 14.29 -24.84
CA GLY A 42 -0.19 13.61 -26.03
C GLY A 42 0.89 12.57 -25.72
N ASP A 43 1.04 12.18 -24.45
CA ASP A 43 1.98 11.17 -23.99
C ASP A 43 1.43 10.39 -22.78
N ILE A 44 1.98 9.22 -22.49
CA ILE A 44 1.57 8.38 -21.37
C ILE A 44 1.93 9.02 -20.03
N PRO A 45 1.16 8.83 -18.95
CA PRO A 45 1.44 9.44 -17.65
C PRO A 45 2.57 8.79 -16.85
N PHE A 46 2.89 7.53 -17.14
CA PHE A 46 3.93 6.76 -16.47
C PHE A 46 4.51 5.69 -17.39
N ARG A 47 5.80 5.36 -17.23
CA ARG A 47 6.50 4.36 -18.04
C ARG A 47 6.22 2.93 -17.57
N ASP A 48 6.27 2.71 -16.27
CA ASP A 48 6.06 1.41 -15.63
C ASP A 48 4.89 1.43 -14.66
N VAL A 49 4.22 0.28 -14.50
CA VAL A 49 3.16 0.08 -13.51
C VAL A 49 3.50 -1.14 -12.66
N TYR A 50 3.75 -0.89 -11.37
CA TYR A 50 3.95 -1.95 -10.39
C TYR A 50 2.63 -2.25 -9.66
N ILE A 51 2.13 -3.47 -9.85
CA ILE A 51 0.91 -3.94 -9.19
C ILE A 51 1.30 -4.69 -7.93
N HIS A 52 1.11 -4.07 -6.78
CA HIS A 52 1.42 -4.70 -5.50
C HIS A 52 0.33 -5.70 -5.09
N ALA A 53 0.72 -6.68 -4.27
CA ALA A 53 -0.18 -7.65 -3.68
C ALA A 53 -1.27 -7.00 -2.81
N MET A 54 -2.46 -7.62 -2.75
CA MET A 54 -3.51 -7.20 -1.82
C MET A 54 -3.37 -7.91 -0.48
N ILE A 55 -3.53 -7.16 0.60
CA ILE A 55 -3.55 -7.72 1.95
C ILE A 55 -4.97 -8.22 2.27
N GLN A 56 -5.03 -9.49 2.63
CA GLN A 56 -6.23 -10.21 3.03
C GLN A 56 -6.13 -10.59 4.51
N ASP A 57 -7.27 -10.79 5.16
CA ASP A 57 -7.31 -11.38 6.50
C ASP A 57 -6.91 -12.87 6.50
N GLY A 58 -6.86 -13.49 7.68
CA GLY A 58 -6.52 -14.91 7.82
C GLY A 58 -7.46 -15.87 7.08
N LEU A 59 -8.68 -15.45 6.74
CA LEU A 59 -9.66 -16.23 5.98
C LEU A 59 -9.58 -15.95 4.47
N GLY A 60 -8.65 -15.12 4.01
CA GLY A 60 -8.48 -14.75 2.62
C GLY A 60 -9.49 -13.68 2.14
N ARG A 61 -10.19 -13.00 3.06
CA ARG A 61 -11.09 -11.91 2.70
C ARG A 61 -10.30 -10.61 2.64
N LYS A 62 -10.57 -9.80 1.62
CA LYS A 62 -9.98 -8.46 1.51
C LYS A 62 -10.21 -7.66 2.79
N MET A 63 -9.18 -6.94 3.24
CA MET A 63 -9.33 -6.01 4.36
C MET A 63 -10.21 -4.82 3.95
N SER A 64 -11.23 -4.53 4.74
CA SER A 64 -12.12 -3.39 4.50
C SER A 64 -12.66 -2.82 5.81
N LYS A 65 -13.04 -1.53 5.78
CA LYS A 65 -13.68 -0.86 6.93
C LYS A 65 -15.04 -1.48 7.25
N SER A 66 -15.83 -1.85 6.24
CA SER A 66 -17.16 -2.43 6.42
C SER A 66 -17.12 -3.81 7.09
N LEU A 67 -16.09 -4.62 6.81
CA LEU A 67 -15.94 -5.93 7.43
C LEU A 67 -15.23 -5.88 8.79
N GLY A 68 -14.65 -4.72 9.16
CA GLY A 68 -13.97 -4.52 10.44
C GLY A 68 -12.73 -5.41 10.63
N ASN A 69 -12.18 -5.95 9.54
CA ASN A 69 -11.03 -6.87 9.52
C ASN A 69 -9.71 -6.18 9.13
N GLY A 70 -9.71 -4.86 8.95
CA GLY A 70 -8.50 -4.09 8.72
C GLY A 70 -7.65 -3.94 9.98
N ILE A 71 -6.33 -3.88 9.81
CA ILE A 71 -5.38 -3.51 10.86
C ILE A 71 -5.05 -2.04 10.69
N ASP A 72 -5.13 -1.28 11.78
CA ASP A 72 -4.72 0.13 11.77
C ASP A 72 -3.19 0.21 11.72
N PRO A 73 -2.58 0.89 10.73
CA PRO A 73 -1.14 1.02 10.64
C PRO A 73 -0.53 1.69 11.89
N LEU A 74 -1.24 2.59 12.57
CA LEU A 74 -0.74 3.23 13.79
C LEU A 74 -0.62 2.24 14.94
N VAL A 75 -1.55 1.27 15.04
CA VAL A 75 -1.46 0.20 16.04
C VAL A 75 -0.23 -0.68 15.80
N ALA A 76 0.10 -0.98 14.55
CA ALA A 76 1.29 -1.73 14.20
C ALA A 76 2.58 -0.93 14.54
N ILE A 77 2.58 0.37 14.27
CA ILE A 77 3.70 1.27 14.60
C ILE A 77 3.89 1.37 16.11
N ASP A 78 2.83 1.61 16.88
CA ASP A 78 2.92 1.78 18.33
C ASP A 78 3.38 0.50 19.04
N SER A 79 3.04 -0.67 18.49
CA SER A 79 3.38 -1.97 19.08
C SER A 79 4.73 -2.54 18.63
N HIS A 80 5.16 -2.31 17.39
CA HIS A 80 6.36 -2.94 16.82
C HIS A 80 7.36 -1.94 16.21
N GLY A 81 6.98 -0.68 16.01
CA GLY A 81 7.77 0.35 15.34
C GLY A 81 7.46 0.48 13.85
N ALA A 82 7.74 1.65 13.28
CA ALA A 82 7.52 1.93 11.86
C ALA A 82 8.38 1.05 10.95
N ASP A 83 9.62 0.79 11.33
CA ASP A 83 10.53 -0.05 10.53
C ASP A 83 10.08 -1.50 10.52
N ALA A 84 9.59 -2.02 11.65
CA ALA A 84 9.02 -3.36 11.71
C ALA A 84 7.81 -3.50 10.79
N MET A 85 6.92 -2.50 10.78
CA MET A 85 5.76 -2.50 9.88
C MET A 85 6.19 -2.48 8.41
N ARG A 86 7.09 -1.56 8.03
CA ARG A 86 7.58 -1.44 6.65
C ARG A 86 8.30 -2.72 6.19
N PHE A 87 9.17 -3.27 7.04
CA PHE A 87 9.90 -4.50 6.76
C PHE A 87 8.95 -5.68 6.59
N THR A 88 8.00 -5.86 7.50
CA THR A 88 7.00 -6.93 7.39
C THR A 88 6.22 -6.81 6.07
N LEU A 89 5.72 -5.63 5.71
CA LEU A 89 4.97 -5.45 4.46
C LEU A 89 5.84 -5.71 3.22
N ALA A 90 7.05 -5.15 3.18
CA ALA A 90 7.98 -5.34 2.06
C ALA A 90 8.40 -6.81 1.92
N SER A 91 8.75 -7.48 3.02
CA SER A 91 9.17 -8.89 3.01
C SER A 91 8.06 -9.86 2.60
N MET A 92 6.79 -9.49 2.82
CA MET A 92 5.64 -10.28 2.43
C MET A 92 5.22 -10.02 0.98
N THR A 93 5.72 -8.97 0.35
CA THR A 93 5.36 -8.60 -1.02
C THR A 93 5.98 -9.61 -1.99
N THR A 94 5.17 -10.59 -2.38
CA THR A 94 5.46 -11.52 -3.48
C THR A 94 4.86 -10.98 -4.76
N ASP A 95 5.58 -11.07 -5.89
CA ASP A 95 5.27 -10.39 -7.16
C ASP A 95 3.79 -10.21 -7.48
N THR A 96 3.01 -11.29 -7.53
CA THR A 96 1.61 -11.24 -8.00
C THR A 96 0.60 -11.91 -7.07
N GLN A 97 1.06 -12.50 -5.97
CA GLN A 97 0.17 -13.23 -5.06
C GLN A 97 -0.30 -12.35 -3.93
N ASP A 98 -1.61 -12.40 -3.66
CA ASP A 98 -2.20 -11.76 -2.50
C ASP A 98 -1.68 -12.38 -1.21
N ILE A 99 -1.59 -11.54 -0.19
CA ILE A 99 -0.94 -11.87 1.06
C ILE A 99 -2.00 -12.06 2.14
N ARG A 100 -1.91 -13.16 2.88
CA ARG A 100 -2.73 -13.36 4.08
C ARG A 100 -2.02 -12.84 5.32
N MET A 101 -2.72 -11.97 6.02
CA MET A 101 -2.31 -11.41 7.30
C MET A 101 -3.36 -11.79 8.35
N PRO A 102 -3.11 -12.84 9.16
CA PRO A 102 -3.99 -13.22 10.25
C PRO A 102 -4.22 -12.04 11.19
N VAL A 103 -5.48 -11.81 11.54
CA VAL A 103 -5.90 -10.68 12.37
C VAL A 103 -6.16 -11.19 13.77
N GLU A 104 -5.47 -10.60 14.75
CA GLU A 104 -5.62 -10.87 16.17
C GLU A 104 -6.11 -9.61 16.90
N LYS A 105 -6.70 -9.81 18.09
CA LYS A 105 -7.19 -8.72 18.92
C LYS A 105 -6.14 -8.36 19.96
N LEU A 106 -5.66 -7.11 19.92
CA LEU A 106 -4.78 -6.54 20.94
C LEU A 106 -5.60 -5.61 21.84
N LYS A 107 -5.46 -5.75 23.16
CA LYS A 107 -5.99 -4.78 24.12
C LYS A 107 -4.92 -3.74 24.42
N LEU A 108 -5.24 -2.48 24.17
CA LEU A 108 -4.36 -1.35 24.48
C LEU A 108 -4.50 -0.96 25.97
N PRO A 109 -3.52 -0.23 26.53
CA PRO A 109 -3.58 0.25 27.92
C PRO A 109 -4.79 1.16 28.22
N ASP A 110 -5.34 1.81 27.20
CA ASP A 110 -6.55 2.65 27.28
C ASP A 110 -7.87 1.84 27.30
N GLY A 111 -7.79 0.50 27.27
CA GLY A 111 -8.95 -0.41 27.28
C GLY A 111 -9.55 -0.69 25.91
N ARG A 112 -9.10 -0.04 24.83
CA ARG A 112 -9.59 -0.31 23.47
C ARG A 112 -9.08 -1.65 22.96
N THR A 113 -9.93 -2.35 22.22
CA THR A 113 -9.53 -3.56 21.49
C THR A 113 -9.33 -3.23 20.02
N VAL A 114 -8.11 -3.43 19.54
CA VAL A 114 -7.70 -3.13 18.16
C VAL A 114 -7.25 -4.40 17.44
N ASN A 115 -7.24 -4.34 16.11
CA ASN A 115 -6.75 -5.43 15.28
C ASN A 115 -5.22 -5.31 15.12
N THR A 116 -4.51 -6.42 15.24
CA THR A 116 -3.06 -6.55 14.97
C THR A 116 -2.78 -7.85 14.20
N SER A 117 -1.51 -8.14 13.90
CA SER A 117 -1.10 -9.42 13.31
C SER A 117 0.22 -9.93 13.92
N PRO A 118 0.36 -11.23 14.19
CA PRO A 118 1.63 -11.83 14.59
C PRO A 118 2.71 -11.72 13.49
N LYS A 119 2.33 -11.38 12.25
CA LYS A 119 3.28 -11.12 11.16
C LYS A 119 4.21 -9.94 11.45
N PHE A 120 3.82 -9.00 12.32
CA PHE A 120 4.68 -7.89 12.72
C PHE A 120 5.79 -8.29 13.70
N ASP A 121 5.69 -9.45 14.36
CA ASP A 121 6.77 -9.97 15.23
C ASP A 121 8.05 -10.24 14.43
N ILE A 122 7.93 -10.65 13.15
CA ILE A 122 9.06 -10.85 12.25
C ILE A 122 9.82 -9.53 12.05
N GLY A 123 9.09 -8.44 11.78
CA GLY A 123 9.67 -7.11 11.63
C GLY A 123 10.35 -6.63 12.91
N ARG A 124 9.71 -6.81 14.07
CA ARG A 124 10.33 -6.46 15.36
C ARG A 124 11.62 -7.23 15.61
N ASN A 125 11.61 -8.54 15.35
CA ASN A 125 12.80 -9.39 15.53
C ASN A 125 13.93 -9.02 14.56
N PHE A 126 13.61 -8.50 13.38
CA PHE A 126 14.61 -7.99 12.44
C PHE A 126 15.19 -6.66 12.92
N CYS A 127 14.34 -5.71 13.33
CA CYS A 127 14.75 -4.36 13.72
C CYS A 127 15.47 -4.30 15.08
N ASN A 128 15.18 -5.21 16.02
CA ASN A 128 15.76 -5.21 17.36
C ASN A 128 16.99 -6.12 17.52
N LYS A 129 17.54 -6.66 16.42
CA LYS A 129 18.72 -7.54 16.42
C LYS A 129 20.06 -6.77 16.40
N LEU A 130 20.08 -5.54 16.90
CA LEU A 130 21.30 -4.75 17.13
C LEU A 130 21.73 -4.83 18.59
#